data_AF-A0A9P9MMG7-F1
#
_entry.id   AF-A0A9P9MMG7-F1
#
_cell.length_a   1.000
_cell.length_b   1.000
_cell.length_c   1.000
_cell.angle_alpha   90.00
_cell.angle_beta   90.00
_cell.angle_gamma   90.00
#
_symmetry.space_group_name_H-M   'P 1'
#
loop_
_entity.id
_entity.type
_entity.pdbx_description
1 polymer ?
#
loop_
_entity_poly.entity_id
_entity_poly.type
_entity_poly.pdbx_seq_one_letter_code
_entity_poly.pdbx_strand_id
1 'polypeptide(L)'
;ILAQEKNANEASRLGMNITLTNTVRGVSVTGVYWYSPAQDDSIPVTQRQTDQCIDALVQAILNNQDVRENTTTKQFRNRWADGATYYKPREIRAVAHELLDIMISVHCNGWTKHIYDKDQRALIQKTMNFSFQERFDAVVELLKCSKTSCQQAMKGERHYALVGNPVELFNRTASNKTSNKTKAGRLA
;
A
#
# COMPACT_ATOMS: atom_id res chain seq x y z
N ILE A 1 20.51 -14.01 30.38
CA ILE A 1 21.12 -12.66 30.31
C ILE A 1 21.61 -12.37 28.89
N LEU A 2 22.77 -12.87 28.42
CA LEU A 2 23.30 -12.57 27.06
C LEU A 2 22.33 -12.84 25.88
N ALA A 3 21.61 -13.98 25.89
CA ALA A 3 20.64 -14.29 24.84
C ALA A 3 19.39 -13.40 24.87
N GLN A 4 18.97 -12.95 26.06
CA GLN A 4 17.82 -12.05 26.22
C GLN A 4 18.20 -10.63 25.80
N GLU A 5 19.40 -10.17 26.13
CA GLU A 5 19.95 -8.88 25.69
C GLU A 5 20.14 -8.84 24.18
N LYS A 6 20.62 -9.94 23.57
CA LYS A 6 20.71 -10.07 22.12
C LYS A 6 19.33 -9.97 21.45
N ASN A 7 18.33 -10.69 21.95
CA ASN A 7 16.96 -10.63 21.42
C ASN A 7 16.34 -9.23 21.58
N ALA A 8 16.60 -8.53 22.69
CA ALA A 8 16.11 -7.17 22.89
C ALA A 8 16.74 -6.17 21.90
N ASN A 9 18.05 -6.30 21.66
CA ASN A 9 18.77 -5.49 20.67
C ASN A 9 18.33 -5.78 19.22
N GLU A 10 18.00 -7.02 18.90
CA GLU A 10 17.47 -7.38 17.59
C GLU A 10 16.02 -6.89 17.40
N ALA A 11 15.19 -6.97 18.45
CA ALA A 11 13.82 -6.49 18.43
C ALA A 11 13.72 -4.97 18.22
N SER A 12 14.57 -4.19 18.89
CA SER A 12 14.60 -2.73 18.76
C SER A 12 14.96 -2.25 17.34
N ARG A 13 15.70 -3.07 16.58
CA ARG A 13 16.00 -2.80 15.16
C ARG A 13 14.81 -3.04 14.24
N LEU A 14 13.83 -3.84 14.69
CA LEU A 14 12.65 -4.16 13.91
C LEU A 14 11.58 -3.09 14.07
N GLY A 15 11.34 -2.56 15.27
CA GLY A 15 10.33 -1.54 15.53
C GLY A 15 10.20 -1.17 17.00
N MET A 16 9.25 -0.27 17.32
CA MET A 16 9.11 0.35 18.64
C MET A 16 8.72 -0.64 19.74
N ASN A 17 7.75 -1.52 19.48
CA ASN A 17 7.19 -2.43 20.48
C ASN A 17 7.24 -3.87 19.97
N ILE A 18 8.40 -4.30 19.49
CA ILE A 18 8.61 -5.66 18.97
C ILE A 18 9.15 -6.58 20.07
N THR A 19 8.66 -7.80 20.11
CA THR A 19 9.17 -8.89 20.95
C THR A 19 9.65 -10.04 20.08
N LEU A 20 10.84 -10.56 20.39
CA LEU A 20 11.40 -11.76 19.78
C LEU A 20 11.36 -12.91 20.79
N THR A 21 10.58 -13.94 20.50
CA THR A 21 10.44 -15.12 21.36
C THR A 21 11.00 -16.35 20.66
N ASN A 22 11.98 -16.99 21.27
CA ASN A 22 12.47 -18.29 20.83
C ASN A 22 11.48 -19.37 21.29
N THR A 23 10.93 -20.10 20.34
CA THR A 23 10.02 -21.23 20.58
C THR A 23 10.66 -22.53 20.08
N VAL A 24 10.09 -23.67 20.48
CA VAL A 24 10.49 -24.98 19.94
C VAL A 24 10.35 -25.10 18.43
N ARG A 25 9.56 -24.23 17.78
CA ARG A 25 9.34 -24.20 16.33
C ARG A 25 10.16 -23.12 15.60
N GLY A 26 11.00 -22.37 16.32
CA GLY A 26 11.79 -21.26 15.77
C GLY A 26 11.49 -19.92 16.44
N VAL A 27 11.87 -18.82 15.79
CA VAL A 27 11.73 -17.45 16.31
C VAL A 27 10.36 -16.88 15.93
N SER A 28 9.62 -16.40 16.92
CA SER A 28 8.39 -15.64 16.72
C SER A 28 8.65 -14.15 16.92
N VAL A 29 8.13 -13.33 16.00
CA VAL A 29 8.20 -11.86 16.07
C VAL A 29 6.78 -11.36 16.31
N THR A 30 6.56 -10.58 17.35
CA THR A 30 5.23 -10.03 17.65
C THR A 30 5.32 -8.57 18.06
N GLY A 31 4.20 -7.84 17.97
CA GLY A 31 4.09 -6.47 18.45
C GLY A 31 3.86 -5.44 17.35
N VAL A 32 4.06 -4.17 17.71
CA VAL A 32 3.76 -3.02 16.85
C VAL A 32 5.04 -2.31 16.44
N TYR A 33 5.22 -2.13 15.14
CA TYR A 33 6.40 -1.49 14.57
C TYR A 33 6.39 0.02 14.85
N TRP A 34 5.25 0.66 14.66
CA TRP A 34 4.99 2.07 14.94
C TRP A 34 3.48 2.30 15.04
N TYR A 35 3.06 3.39 15.69
CA TYR A 35 1.68 3.84 15.76
C TYR A 35 1.49 5.09 14.90
N SER A 36 0.33 5.23 14.27
CA SER A 36 -0.10 6.48 13.66
C SER A 36 -0.26 7.57 14.75
N PRO A 37 -0.30 8.87 14.37
CA PRO A 37 -0.61 9.94 15.32
C PRO A 37 -1.91 9.68 16.08
N ALA A 38 -1.91 10.04 17.37
CA ALA A 38 -3.12 9.95 18.18
C ALA A 38 -4.15 11.02 17.76
N GLN A 39 -5.44 10.74 18.01
CA GLN A 39 -6.56 11.66 17.74
C GLN A 39 -6.68 12.07 16.27
N ASP A 40 -7.01 11.08 15.43
CA ASP A 40 -7.19 11.27 14.00
C ASP A 40 -8.67 11.17 13.62
N ASP A 41 -9.34 12.33 13.58
CA ASP A 41 -10.77 12.45 13.28
C ASP A 41 -11.10 12.17 11.80
N SER A 42 -10.10 11.92 10.96
CA SER A 42 -10.31 11.59 9.54
C SER A 42 -10.58 10.11 9.28
N ILE A 43 -10.43 9.24 10.28
CA ILE A 43 -10.79 7.83 10.17
C ILE A 43 -12.32 7.72 10.01
N PRO A 44 -12.85 6.98 9.00
CA PRO A 44 -14.28 6.83 8.82
C PRO A 44 -14.89 6.04 9.98
N VAL A 45 -15.90 6.60 10.64
CA VAL A 45 -16.59 6.00 11.80
C VAL A 45 -18.03 5.62 11.52
N THR A 46 -18.57 6.02 10.36
CA THR A 46 -19.93 5.68 9.91
C THR A 46 -19.89 4.92 8.59
N GLN A 47 -20.89 4.06 8.36
CA GLN A 47 -21.02 3.32 7.11
C GLN A 47 -21.01 4.25 5.87
N ARG A 48 -21.65 5.43 5.97
CA ARG A 48 -21.65 6.42 4.89
C ARG A 48 -20.25 6.92 4.56
N GLN A 49 -19.43 7.23 5.57
CA GLN A 49 -18.04 7.66 5.35
C GLN A 49 -17.21 6.53 4.76
N THR A 50 -17.38 5.30 5.27
CA THR A 50 -16.75 4.10 4.72
C THR A 50 -17.10 3.92 3.24
N ASP A 51 -18.37 4.01 2.88
CA ASP A 51 -18.83 3.89 1.49
C ASP A 51 -18.25 4.99 0.58
N GLN A 52 -18.13 6.23 1.07
CA GLN A 52 -17.49 7.32 0.35
C GLN A 52 -16.01 7.03 0.06
N CYS A 53 -15.27 6.51 1.05
CA CYS A 53 -13.88 6.09 0.87
C CYS A 53 -13.76 4.95 -0.17
N ILE A 54 -14.63 3.95 -0.08
CA ILE A 54 -14.65 2.82 -1.02
C ILE A 54 -14.95 3.30 -2.44
N ASP A 55 -15.96 4.15 -2.62
CA ASP A 55 -16.34 4.66 -3.92
C ASP A 55 -15.18 5.45 -4.55
N ALA A 56 -14.47 6.29 -3.78
CA ALA A 56 -13.29 7.00 -4.25
C ALA A 56 -12.15 6.06 -4.67
N LEU A 57 -11.88 4.99 -3.90
CA LEU A 57 -10.89 3.97 -4.28
C LEU A 57 -11.32 3.20 -5.55
N VAL A 58 -12.60 2.85 -5.68
CA VAL A 58 -13.16 2.21 -6.88
C VAL A 58 -12.96 3.10 -8.10
N GLN A 59 -13.29 4.39 -8.00
CA GLN A 59 -13.06 5.36 -9.08
C GLN A 59 -11.59 5.48 -9.44
N ALA A 60 -10.68 5.51 -8.46
CA ALA A 60 -9.24 5.55 -8.70
C ALA A 60 -8.74 4.29 -9.44
N ILE A 61 -9.22 3.11 -9.06
CA ILE A 61 -8.86 1.84 -9.72
C ILE A 61 -9.37 1.82 -11.17
N LEU A 62 -10.62 2.25 -11.38
CA LEU A 62 -11.28 2.29 -12.69
C LEU A 62 -10.75 3.41 -13.61
N ASN A 63 -10.14 4.45 -13.06
CA ASN A 63 -9.63 5.56 -13.85
C ASN A 63 -8.69 5.08 -14.97
N ASN A 64 -8.98 5.47 -16.20
CA ASN A 64 -8.18 5.12 -17.37
C ASN A 64 -7.59 6.34 -18.08
N GLN A 65 -7.83 7.55 -17.54
CA GLN A 65 -7.29 8.81 -18.01
C GLN A 65 -6.03 9.19 -17.24
N ASP A 66 -5.11 9.92 -17.88
CA ASP A 66 -3.85 10.42 -17.27
C ASP A 66 -3.01 9.34 -16.56
N VAL A 67 -3.12 8.09 -17.02
CA VAL A 67 -2.35 6.96 -16.50
C VAL A 67 -0.88 7.00 -16.96
N ARG A 68 -0.04 6.27 -16.26
CA ARG A 68 1.41 6.20 -16.54
C ARG A 68 1.77 5.08 -17.49
N GLU A 69 0.95 4.04 -17.57
CA GLU A 69 1.14 2.89 -18.45
C GLU A 69 0.84 3.21 -19.93
N ASN A 70 1.39 2.39 -20.83
CA ASN A 70 1.06 2.47 -22.25
C ASN A 70 -0.35 1.92 -22.51
N THR A 71 -1.27 2.82 -22.85
CA THR A 71 -2.69 2.52 -23.09
C THR A 71 -2.94 1.71 -24.36
N THR A 72 -1.95 1.63 -25.26
CA THR A 72 -2.04 0.86 -26.52
C THR A 72 -1.71 -0.63 -26.34
N THR A 73 -1.36 -1.08 -25.14
CA THR A 73 -1.08 -2.49 -24.89
C THR A 73 -2.39 -3.30 -24.79
N LYS A 74 -2.36 -4.56 -25.25
CA LYS A 74 -3.51 -5.48 -25.14
C LYS A 74 -3.94 -5.65 -23.67
N GLN A 75 -2.98 -5.71 -22.76
CA GLN A 75 -3.22 -5.85 -21.33
C GLN A 75 -3.99 -4.65 -20.76
N PHE A 76 -3.61 -3.41 -21.12
CA PHE A 76 -4.34 -2.22 -20.69
C PHE A 76 -5.76 -2.22 -21.26
N ARG A 77 -5.89 -2.40 -22.58
CA ARG A 77 -7.21 -2.39 -23.25
C ARG A 77 -8.17 -3.41 -22.67
N ASN A 78 -7.70 -4.62 -22.39
CA ASN A 78 -8.57 -5.67 -21.87
C ASN A 78 -9.06 -5.39 -20.43
N ARG A 79 -8.32 -4.58 -19.66
CA ARG A 79 -8.52 -4.44 -18.21
C ARG A 79 -9.05 -3.08 -17.76
N TRP A 80 -8.71 -2.00 -18.44
CA TRP A 80 -9.03 -0.63 -18.03
C TRP A 80 -9.54 0.29 -19.14
N ALA A 81 -9.45 -0.09 -20.42
CA ALA A 81 -10.07 0.76 -21.46
C ALA A 81 -11.60 0.76 -21.31
N ASP A 82 -12.25 1.73 -21.96
CA ASP A 82 -13.71 1.85 -21.94
C ASP A 82 -14.36 0.54 -22.42
N GLY A 83 -15.35 0.07 -21.66
CA GLY A 83 -16.02 -1.21 -21.91
C GLY A 83 -15.23 -2.46 -21.52
N ALA A 84 -14.07 -2.34 -20.85
CA ALA A 84 -13.34 -3.49 -20.32
C ALA A 84 -14.19 -4.28 -19.31
N THR A 85 -14.19 -5.61 -19.43
CA THR A 85 -15.01 -6.52 -18.60
C THR A 85 -14.19 -7.57 -17.83
N TYR A 86 -12.86 -7.44 -17.86
CA TYR A 86 -11.93 -8.40 -17.27
C TYR A 86 -12.10 -8.53 -15.76
N TYR A 87 -12.16 -7.39 -15.05
CA TYR A 87 -12.50 -7.36 -13.63
C TYR A 87 -13.98 -7.07 -13.46
N LYS A 88 -14.66 -7.81 -12.58
CA LYS A 88 -16.06 -7.55 -12.26
C LYS A 88 -16.18 -6.40 -11.26
N PRO A 89 -17.23 -5.56 -11.34
CA PRO A 89 -17.42 -4.45 -10.40
C PRO A 89 -17.33 -4.86 -8.92
N ARG A 90 -17.87 -6.03 -8.58
CA ARG A 90 -17.80 -6.59 -7.21
C ARG A 90 -16.38 -6.91 -6.76
N GLU A 91 -15.50 -7.33 -7.67
CA GLU A 91 -14.10 -7.67 -7.36
C GLU A 91 -13.30 -6.39 -7.10
N ILE A 92 -13.54 -5.35 -7.90
CA ILE A 92 -12.92 -4.03 -7.70
C ILE A 92 -13.35 -3.43 -6.36
N ARG A 93 -14.65 -3.50 -6.04
CA ARG A 93 -15.18 -3.03 -4.76
C ARG A 93 -14.59 -3.82 -3.59
N ALA A 94 -14.47 -5.14 -3.70
CA ALA A 94 -13.84 -5.96 -2.66
C ALA A 94 -12.38 -5.57 -2.40
N VAL A 95 -11.58 -5.35 -3.44
CA VAL A 95 -10.20 -4.88 -3.29
C VAL A 95 -10.14 -3.48 -2.66
N ALA A 96 -11.06 -2.59 -3.01
CA ALA A 96 -11.16 -1.27 -2.37
C ALA A 96 -11.48 -1.38 -0.86
N HIS A 97 -12.37 -2.29 -0.47
CA HIS A 97 -12.63 -2.61 0.93
C HIS A 97 -11.38 -3.14 1.64
N GLU A 98 -10.66 -4.12 1.06
CA GLU A 98 -9.45 -4.68 1.67
C GLU A 98 -8.37 -3.63 1.91
N LEU A 99 -8.16 -2.72 0.95
CA LEU A 99 -7.21 -1.62 1.10
C LEU A 99 -7.64 -0.65 2.20
N LEU A 100 -8.93 -0.34 2.28
CA LEU A 100 -9.49 0.52 3.32
C LEU A 100 -9.36 -0.11 4.71
N ASP A 101 -9.67 -1.39 4.85
CA ASP A 101 -9.55 -2.13 6.12
C ASP A 101 -8.10 -2.15 6.62
N ILE A 102 -7.13 -2.31 5.72
CA ILE A 102 -5.71 -2.21 6.07
C ILE A 102 -5.38 -0.80 6.54
N MET A 103 -5.83 0.25 5.86
CA MET A 103 -5.62 1.64 6.27
C MET A 103 -6.22 1.90 7.67
N ILE A 104 -7.48 1.52 7.89
CA ILE A 104 -8.13 1.66 9.20
C ILE A 104 -7.36 0.89 10.27
N SER A 105 -7.02 -0.38 10.01
CA SER A 105 -6.28 -1.20 10.97
C SER A 105 -4.92 -0.59 11.34
N VAL A 106 -4.20 0.01 10.40
CA VAL A 106 -2.91 0.67 10.67
C VAL A 106 -3.11 1.87 11.60
N HIS A 107 -4.19 2.64 11.41
CA HIS A 107 -4.46 3.82 12.24
C HIS A 107 -5.03 3.47 13.62
N CYS A 108 -5.84 2.42 13.73
CA CYS A 108 -6.41 1.99 15.00
C CYS A 108 -5.44 1.16 15.86
N ASN A 109 -4.64 0.28 15.23
CA ASN A 109 -3.85 -0.73 15.93
C ASN A 109 -2.34 -0.53 15.78
N GLY A 110 -1.91 0.46 14.98
CA GLY A 110 -0.54 0.59 14.54
C GLY A 110 -0.15 -0.43 13.47
N TRP A 111 1.10 -0.35 13.02
CA TRP A 111 1.63 -1.26 12.02
C TRP A 111 2.08 -2.58 12.66
N THR A 112 1.31 -3.66 12.47
CA THR A 112 1.59 -4.99 13.03
C THR A 112 2.15 -5.98 12.01
N LYS A 113 2.09 -5.66 10.71
CA LYS A 113 2.55 -6.57 9.66
C LYS A 113 4.07 -6.68 9.66
N HIS A 114 4.60 -7.90 9.70
CA HIS A 114 6.04 -8.13 9.65
C HIS A 114 6.66 -7.59 8.37
N ILE A 115 7.77 -6.87 8.54
CA ILE A 115 8.63 -6.43 7.43
C ILE A 115 10.03 -6.92 7.75
N TYR A 116 10.52 -7.95 7.08
CA TYR A 116 11.87 -8.46 7.34
C TYR A 116 12.92 -7.70 6.54
N ASP A 117 12.55 -7.19 5.37
CA ASP A 117 13.40 -6.34 4.53
C ASP A 117 13.62 -4.96 5.18
N LYS A 118 14.89 -4.60 5.41
CA LYS A 118 15.26 -3.34 6.07
C LYS A 118 14.87 -2.11 5.25
N ASP A 119 15.04 -2.17 3.93
CA ASP A 119 14.84 -1.01 3.07
C ASP A 119 13.35 -0.74 2.89
N GLN A 120 12.55 -1.79 2.70
CA GLN A 120 11.10 -1.71 2.65
C GLN A 120 10.52 -1.17 3.97
N ARG A 121 11.08 -1.61 5.11
CA ARG A 121 10.68 -1.10 6.43
C ARG A 121 10.95 0.40 6.55
N ALA A 122 12.14 0.85 6.15
CA ALA A 122 12.51 2.27 6.18
C ALA A 122 11.58 3.10 5.28
N LEU A 123 11.19 2.59 4.11
CA LEU A 123 10.23 3.25 3.22
C LEU A 123 8.84 3.36 3.84
N ILE A 124 8.35 2.29 4.47
CA ILE A 124 7.03 2.29 5.11
C ILE A 124 7.00 3.24 6.30
N GLN A 125 8.07 3.24 7.11
CA GLN A 125 8.18 4.09 8.30
C GLN A 125 8.14 5.59 7.98
N LYS A 126 8.46 6.01 6.74
CA LYS A 126 8.30 7.42 6.31
C LYS A 126 6.86 7.91 6.42
N THR A 127 5.88 7.00 6.40
CA THR A 127 4.45 7.33 6.51
C THR A 127 3.90 7.14 7.93
N MET A 128 4.76 6.89 8.94
CA MET A 128 4.30 6.61 10.31
C MET A 128 3.54 7.79 10.92
N ASN A 129 3.82 9.02 10.49
CA ASN A 129 3.19 10.24 10.98
C ASN A 129 2.03 10.72 10.11
N PHE A 130 1.61 9.95 9.10
CA PHE A 130 0.44 10.31 8.31
C PHE A 130 -0.81 10.24 9.17
N SER A 131 -1.71 11.21 9.01
CA SER A 131 -3.14 11.06 9.27
C SER A 131 -3.77 10.08 8.28
N PHE A 132 -4.96 9.60 8.60
CA PHE A 132 -5.70 8.65 7.79
C PHE A 132 -6.02 9.28 6.43
N GLN A 133 -6.42 10.56 6.42
CA GLN A 133 -6.67 11.31 5.19
C GLN A 133 -5.43 11.40 4.30
N GLU A 134 -4.26 11.76 4.84
CA GLU A 134 -3.01 11.83 4.06
C GLU A 134 -2.64 10.48 3.44
N ARG A 135 -2.83 9.39 4.21
CA ARG A 135 -2.60 8.03 3.71
C ARG A 135 -3.59 7.66 2.62
N PHE A 136 -4.87 7.94 2.86
CA PHE A 136 -5.95 7.67 1.93
C PHE A 136 -5.73 8.38 0.60
N ASP A 137 -5.46 9.69 0.64
CA ASP A 137 -5.20 10.51 -0.55
C ASP A 137 -3.98 10.02 -1.33
N ALA A 138 -2.91 9.66 -0.65
CA ALA A 138 -1.71 9.13 -1.29
C ALA A 138 -1.98 7.78 -2.00
N VAL A 139 -2.81 6.90 -1.40
CA VAL A 139 -3.21 5.63 -2.02
C VAL A 139 -4.13 5.87 -3.22
N VAL A 140 -5.12 6.76 -3.08
CA VAL A 140 -6.02 7.14 -4.18
C VAL A 140 -5.23 7.69 -5.37
N GLU A 141 -4.30 8.61 -5.13
CA GLU A 141 -3.49 9.23 -6.17
C GLU A 141 -2.57 8.21 -6.87
N LEU A 142 -1.98 7.26 -6.12
CA LEU A 142 -1.23 6.15 -6.68
C LEU A 142 -2.09 5.26 -7.60
N LEU A 143 -3.26 4.84 -7.14
CA LEU A 143 -4.14 3.94 -7.89
C LEU A 143 -4.74 4.64 -9.13
N LYS A 144 -5.03 5.93 -9.02
CA LYS A 144 -5.52 6.74 -10.13
C LYS A 144 -4.55 6.72 -11.31
N CYS A 145 -3.26 6.93 -11.06
CA CYS A 145 -2.26 7.08 -12.13
C CYS A 145 -1.49 5.79 -12.49
N SER A 146 -1.45 4.77 -11.63
CA SER A 146 -0.70 3.53 -11.87
C SER A 146 -1.59 2.29 -11.94
N LYS A 147 -1.86 1.83 -13.16
CA LYS A 147 -2.56 0.56 -13.40
C LYS A 147 -1.72 -0.67 -13.01
N THR A 148 -0.39 -0.55 -12.97
CA THR A 148 0.49 -1.58 -12.41
C THR A 148 0.19 -1.80 -10.93
N SER A 149 0.04 -0.71 -10.16
CA SER A 149 -0.33 -0.78 -8.75
C SER A 149 -1.74 -1.35 -8.56
N CYS A 150 -2.69 -0.92 -9.39
CA CYS A 150 -4.04 -1.52 -9.43
C CYS A 150 -3.97 -3.02 -9.70
N GLN A 151 -3.15 -3.47 -10.65
CA GLN A 151 -3.00 -4.88 -10.98
C GLN A 151 -2.46 -5.70 -9.81
N GLN A 152 -1.50 -5.17 -9.06
CA GLN A 152 -0.97 -5.84 -7.86
C GLN A 152 -2.09 -5.98 -6.82
N ALA A 153 -2.85 -4.92 -6.57
CA ALA A 153 -4.01 -4.97 -5.67
C ALA A 153 -5.05 -6.02 -6.11
N MET A 154 -5.42 -6.03 -7.40
CA MET A 154 -6.38 -6.99 -7.97
C MET A 154 -5.90 -8.44 -7.93
N LYS A 155 -4.60 -8.69 -7.76
CA LYS A 155 -4.04 -10.04 -7.60
C LYS A 155 -3.94 -10.49 -6.14
N GLY A 156 -4.33 -9.65 -5.18
CA GLY A 156 -4.07 -9.91 -3.77
C GLY A 156 -2.59 -9.72 -3.38
N GLU A 157 -1.81 -9.02 -4.22
CA GLU A 157 -0.38 -8.83 -4.03
C GLU A 157 -0.11 -7.43 -3.45
N ARG A 158 0.86 -7.34 -2.54
CA ARG A 158 1.45 -6.07 -2.09
C ARG A 158 0.49 -5.04 -1.46
N HIS A 159 -0.69 -5.42 -0.99
CA HIS A 159 -1.64 -4.47 -0.35
C HIS A 159 -1.00 -3.64 0.76
N TYR A 160 -0.24 -4.30 1.66
CA TYR A 160 0.50 -3.59 2.70
C TYR A 160 1.53 -2.60 2.13
N ALA A 161 2.23 -2.93 1.05
CA ALA A 161 3.16 -1.97 0.44
C ALA A 161 2.40 -0.78 -0.19
N LEU A 162 1.27 -1.03 -0.85
CA LEU A 162 0.43 0.03 -1.41
C LEU A 162 -0.02 1.02 -0.32
N VAL A 163 -0.42 0.52 0.86
CA VAL A 163 -0.86 1.33 2.00
C VAL A 163 0.30 1.96 2.78
N GLY A 164 1.40 1.23 2.92
CA GLY A 164 2.53 1.61 3.77
C GLY A 164 3.53 2.55 3.11
N ASN A 165 3.70 2.50 1.79
CA ASN A 165 4.61 3.38 1.07
C ASN A 165 4.04 3.97 -0.25
N PRO A 166 2.82 4.52 -0.26
CA PRO A 166 2.14 4.98 -1.48
C PRO A 166 2.92 6.09 -2.21
N VAL A 167 3.49 7.06 -1.48
CA VAL A 167 4.23 8.19 -2.06
C VAL A 167 5.50 7.73 -2.81
N GLU A 168 6.24 6.79 -2.23
CA GLU A 168 7.43 6.24 -2.89
C GLU A 168 7.06 5.46 -4.17
N LEU A 169 5.99 4.66 -4.12
CA LEU A 169 5.49 3.93 -5.29
C LEU A 169 4.99 4.88 -6.38
N PHE A 170 4.36 5.99 -5.98
CA PHE A 170 4.00 7.07 -6.88
C PHE A 170 5.25 7.67 -7.51
N ASN A 171 6.26 8.09 -6.75
CA ASN A 171 7.46 8.68 -7.32
C ASN A 171 8.18 7.73 -8.29
N ARG A 172 8.29 6.44 -7.95
CA ARG A 172 8.89 5.41 -8.83
C ARG A 172 8.17 5.26 -10.16
N THR A 173 6.83 5.26 -10.14
CA THR A 173 6.06 5.14 -11.38
C THR A 173 6.19 6.39 -12.27
N ALA A 174 6.42 7.57 -11.69
CA ALA A 174 6.76 8.78 -12.44
C ALA A 174 8.15 8.67 -13.10
N SER A 175 9.17 8.28 -12.34
CA SER A 175 10.55 8.10 -12.86
C SER A 175 10.61 7.04 -13.96
N ASN A 176 9.91 5.92 -13.80
CA ASN A 176 9.86 4.85 -14.80
C ASN A 176 9.24 5.31 -16.13
N LYS A 177 8.21 6.18 -16.09
CA LYS A 177 7.64 6.77 -17.31
C LYS A 177 8.69 7.58 -18.07
N THR A 178 9.46 8.41 -17.37
CA THR A 178 10.56 9.20 -17.95
C THR A 178 11.65 8.31 -18.54
N SER A 179 12.13 7.31 -17.79
CA SER A 179 13.17 6.39 -18.27
C SER A 179 12.74 5.58 -19.49
N ASN A 180 11.48 5.12 -19.53
CA ASN A 180 10.95 4.39 -20.67
C ASN A 180 10.84 5.26 -21.93
N LYS A 181 10.48 6.54 -21.80
CA LYS A 181 10.47 7.51 -22.91
C LYS A 181 11.88 7.71 -23.48
N THR A 182 12.88 7.87 -22.61
CA THR A 182 14.28 8.02 -23.03
C THR A 182 14.82 6.77 -23.72
N LYS A 183 14.45 5.57 -23.24
CA LYS A 183 14.87 4.31 -23.86
C LYS A 183 14.24 4.10 -25.24
N ALA A 184 12.95 4.44 -25.40
CA ALA A 184 12.28 4.37 -26.71
C ALA A 184 12.94 5.27 -27.75
N GLY A 185 13.35 6.49 -27.37
CA GLY A 185 14.05 7.41 -28.27
C GLY A 185 15.49 7.03 -28.62
N ARG A 186 16.11 6.05 -27.92
CA ARG A 186 17.44 5.52 -28.26
C ARG A 186 17.40 4.26 -29.12
N LEU A 187 16.23 3.64 -29.25
CA LEU A 187 16.00 2.42 -30.01
C LEU A 187 15.20 2.66 -31.30
N ALA A 188 14.77 3.90 -31.53
CA ALA A 188 14.19 4.39 -32.78
C ALA A 188 15.28 5.10 -33.59
#